data_AF-A0A1M6W287-F1
#
_entry.id   AF-A0A1M6W287-F1
#
_cell.length_a   1.000
_cell.length_b   1.000
_cell.length_c   1.000
_cell.angle_alpha   90.00
_cell.angle_beta   90.00
_cell.angle_gamma   90.00
#
_symmetry.space_group_name_H-M   'P 1'
#
loop_
_entity.id
_entity.type
_entity.pdbx_description
1 polymer ?
#
loop_
_entity_poly.entity_id
_entity_poly.type
_entity_poly.pdbx_seq_one_letter_code
_entity_poly.pdbx_strand_id
1 'polypeptide(L)' 'MMVLHQTPVHRPDTSLYYHFHIEFYPPLRTRDKIKFLSSSETGAGAAANPASVEMTAVELREAIQKAQRRRADQF' A
#
# COMPACT_ATOMS: atom_id res chain seq x y z
N MET A 1 0.79 4.36 6.53
CA MET A 1 0.04 5.54 6.03
C MET A 1 -1.06 5.05 5.09
N MET A 2 -2.21 5.73 5.06
CA MET A 2 -3.30 5.52 4.09
C MET A 2 -3.52 6.84 3.36
N VAL A 3 -3.62 6.81 2.04
CA VAL A 3 -3.79 8.02 1.21
C VAL A 3 -4.92 7.82 0.23
N LEU A 4 -5.75 8.85 0.07
CA LEU A 4 -6.84 8.88 -0.90
C LEU A 4 -6.40 9.72 -2.09
N HIS A 5 -6.34 9.08 -3.26
CA HIS A 5 -6.00 9.70 -4.52
C HIS A 5 -7.30 9.92 -5.31
N GLN A 6 -7.84 11.14 -5.16
CA GLN A 6 -9.07 11.59 -5.81
C GLN A 6 -8.78 12.63 -6.89
N THR A 7 -9.76 12.87 -7.76
CA THR A 7 -9.66 13.91 -8.78
C THR A 7 -9.56 15.29 -8.12
N PRO A 8 -8.83 16.24 -8.73
CA PRO A 8 -8.81 17.61 -8.24
C PRO A 8 -10.21 18.22 -8.24
N VAL A 9 -10.60 18.87 -7.15
CA VAL A 9 -11.85 19.64 -7.08
C VAL A 9 -11.77 20.87 -7.99
N HIS A 10 -12.89 21.25 -8.61
CA HIS A 10 -13.01 22.43 -9.47
C HIS A 10 -12.06 22.48 -10.69
N ARG A 11 -11.75 21.32 -11.27
CA ARG A 11 -10.93 21.19 -12.49
C ARG A 11 -11.74 20.56 -13.65
N PRO A 12 -11.24 20.65 -14.90
CA PRO A 12 -11.85 19.95 -16.04
C PRO A 12 -11.98 18.45 -15.80
N ASP A 13 -12.87 17.79 -16.55
CA ASP A 13 -13.09 16.35 -16.44
C ASP A 13 -11.79 15.54 -16.68
N THR A 14 -11.50 14.63 -15.76
CA THR A 14 -10.31 13.78 -15.77
C THR A 14 -10.65 12.31 -15.97
N SER A 15 -11.92 11.97 -16.23
CA SER A 15 -12.44 10.60 -16.34
C SER A 15 -11.71 9.73 -17.37
N LEU A 16 -11.13 10.36 -18.40
CA LEU A 16 -10.36 9.67 -19.45
C LEU A 16 -9.00 9.14 -19.00
N TYR A 17 -8.38 9.71 -17.96
CA TYR A 17 -7.00 9.41 -17.57
C TYR A 17 -6.78 9.21 -16.08
N TYR A 18 -7.83 9.30 -15.26
CA TYR A 18 -7.72 9.13 -13.82
C TYR A 18 -8.85 8.27 -13.25
N HIS A 19 -8.49 7.36 -12.34
CA HIS A 19 -9.43 6.54 -11.58
C HIS A 19 -9.11 6.67 -10.09
N PHE A 20 -10.15 6.90 -9.28
CA PHE A 20 -10.02 6.97 -7.83
C PHE A 20 -9.40 5.69 -7.27
N HIS A 21 -8.45 5.82 -6.35
CA HIS A 21 -7.84 4.71 -5.64
C HIS A 21 -7.35 5.13 -4.25
N ILE A 22 -7.15 4.13 -3.40
CA ILE A 22 -6.63 4.30 -2.04
C ILE A 22 -5.33 3.51 -1.96
N GLU A 23 -4.29 4.16 -1.44
CA GLU A 23 -2.98 3.56 -1.27
C GLU A 23 -2.69 3.31 0.21
N PHE A 24 -2.21 2.11 0.52
CA PHE A 24 -1.80 1.72 1.86
C PHE A 24 -0.30 1.46 1.89
N TYR A 25 0.40 2.22 2.73
CA TYR A 25 1.85 2.13 2.96
C TYR A 25 2.12 1.69 4.40
N PRO A 26 1.96 0.39 4.73
CA PRO A 26 2.30 -0.10 6.05
C PRO A 26 3.82 0.04 6.29
N PRO A 27 4.26 0.49 7.48
CA PRO A 27 5.67 0.80 7.73
C PRO A 27 6.53 -0.44 8.02
N LEU A 28 5.92 -1.60 8.23
CA LEU A 28 6.64 -2.81 8.65
C LEU A 28 7.36 -3.46 7.46
N ARG A 29 8.65 -3.70 7.64
CA ARG A 29 9.49 -4.48 6.72
C ARG A 29 9.52 -5.95 7.10
N THR A 30 9.61 -6.22 8.40
CA THR A 30 9.50 -7.54 9.03
C THR A 30 8.64 -7.39 10.28
N ARG A 31 8.42 -8.49 11.02
CA ARG A 31 7.65 -8.48 12.28
C ARG A 31 8.14 -7.42 13.27
N ASP A 32 9.44 -7.18 13.30
CA ASP A 32 10.19 -6.44 14.31
C ASP A 32 10.93 -5.21 13.75
N LYS A 33 10.82 -4.92 12.44
CA LYS A 33 11.57 -3.85 11.78
C LYS A 33 10.68 -2.94 10.95
N ILE A 34 10.97 -1.65 11.01
CA ILE A 34 10.32 -0.59 10.23
C ILE A 34 11.16 -0.26 8.99
N LYS A 35 10.51 -0.02 7.86
CA LYS A 35 11.10 0.63 6.69
C LYS A 35 11.04 2.14 6.90
N PHE A 36 12.20 2.75 7.07
CA PHE A 36 12.35 4.21 7.09
C PHE A 36 12.53 4.74 5.66
N LEU A 37 11.84 5.82 5.33
CA LEU A 37 12.11 6.60 4.13
C LEU A 37 13.25 7.57 4.48
N SER A 38 14.41 7.39 3.87
CA SER A 38 15.62 8.16 4.18
C SER A 38 16.15 8.83 2.90
N SER A 39 17.45 9.08 2.81
CA SER A 39 18.09 9.84 1.74
C SER A 39 17.74 9.35 0.33
N SER A 40 17.69 8.04 0.09
CA SER A 40 17.30 7.50 -1.22
C SER A 40 15.92 7.96 -1.64
N GLU A 41 14.93 7.85 -0.76
CA GLU A 41 13.54 8.16 -1.06
C GLU A 41 13.24 9.65 -0.98
N THR A 42 13.69 10.34 0.07
CA THR A 42 13.35 11.75 0.32
C THR A 42 14.31 12.73 -0.34
N GLY A 43 15.57 12.34 -0.55
CA GLY A 43 16.60 13.18 -1.14
C GLY A 43 16.75 12.96 -2.64
N ALA A 44 16.80 11.68 -3.08
CA ALA A 44 17.01 11.34 -4.48
C ALA A 44 15.73 10.95 -5.24
N GLY A 45 14.59 10.78 -4.56
CA GLY A 45 13.35 10.30 -5.17
C GLY A 45 13.43 8.84 -5.65
N ALA A 46 14.43 8.09 -5.21
CA ALA A 46 14.69 6.71 -5.60
C ALA A 46 14.11 5.74 -4.56
N ALA A 47 12.89 5.27 -4.81
CA ALA A 47 12.22 4.30 -3.95
C ALA A 47 12.97 2.95 -3.94
N ALA A 48 13.47 2.54 -2.77
CA ALA A 48 14.19 1.27 -2.62
C ALA A 48 13.37 0.26 -1.80
N ASN A 49 12.57 -0.58 -2.46
CA ASN A 49 11.89 -1.70 -1.82
C ASN A 49 12.57 -3.03 -2.21
N PRO A 50 13.19 -3.75 -1.27
CA PRO A 50 13.85 -5.02 -1.58
C PRO A 50 12.91 -6.22 -1.62
N ALA A 51 11.63 -6.04 -1.30
CA ALA A 51 10.63 -7.10 -1.42
C ALA A 51 10.01 -7.06 -2.83
N SER A 52 9.95 -8.22 -3.49
CA SER A 52 9.24 -8.37 -4.77
C SER A 52 7.73 -8.19 -4.57
N VAL A 53 7.11 -7.48 -5.50
CA VAL A 53 5.66 -7.25 -5.48
C VAL A 53 4.89 -8.54 -5.73
N GLU A 54 5.43 -9.44 -6.56
CA GLU A 54 4.84 -10.73 -6.88
C GLU A 54 4.75 -11.63 -5.64
N MET A 55 5.84 -11.70 -4.86
CA MET A 55 5.89 -12.49 -3.63
C MET A 55 5.00 -11.89 -2.54
N THR A 56 5.12 -10.57 -2.29
CA THR A 56 4.35 -9.90 -1.24
C THR A 56 2.85 -9.87 -1.52
N ALA A 57 2.44 -9.84 -2.79
CA ALA A 57 1.02 -9.94 -3.16
C ALA A 57 0.41 -11.30 -2.80
N VAL A 58 1.17 -12.40 -2.92
CA VAL A 58 0.73 -13.73 -2.49
C VAL A 58 0.58 -13.77 -0.97
N GLU A 59 1.62 -13.34 -0.24
CA GLU A 59 1.60 -13.29 1.23
C GLU A 59 0.43 -12.48 1.78
N LEU A 60 0.15 -11.32 1.17
CA LEU A 60 -0.97 -10.46 1.56
C LEU A 60 -2.32 -11.15 1.35
N ARG A 61 -2.53 -11.84 0.22
CA ARG A 61 -3.77 -12.59 -0.04
C ARG A 61 -3.99 -13.68 1.00
N GLU A 62 -2.95 -14.44 1.32
CA GLU A 62 -3.02 -15.50 2.35
C GLU A 62 -3.33 -14.92 3.75
N ALA A 63 -2.69 -13.80 4.11
CA ALA A 63 -2.94 -13.11 5.36
C ALA A 63 -4.39 -12.61 5.47
N ILE A 64 -4.94 -12.05 4.38
CA ILE A 64 -6.35 -11.61 4.31
C ILE A 64 -7.28 -12.80 4.52
N GLN A 65 -7.07 -13.92 3.81
CA GLN A 65 -7.90 -15.12 3.97
C GLN A 65 -7.84 -15.67 5.40
N LYS A 66 -6.66 -15.68 6.02
CA LYS A 66 -6.49 -16.10 7.42
C LYS A 66 -7.24 -15.17 8.38
N ALA A 67 -7.19 -13.86 8.16
CA ALA A 67 -7.92 -12.89 8.96
C ALA A 67 -9.44 -13.06 8.82
N GLN A 68 -9.93 -13.34 7.61
CA GLN A 68 -11.35 -13.61 7.34
C GLN A 68 -11.84 -14.87 8.05
N ARG A 69 -11.10 -16.00 7.97
CA ARG A 69 -11.45 -17.24 8.70
C ARG A 69 -11.54 -17.02 10.20
N ARG A 70 -10.51 -16.38 10.79
CA ARG A 70 -10.52 -16.03 12.22
C ARG A 70 -11.71 -15.18 12.63
N ARG A 71 -12.16 -14.28 11.75
CA ARG A 71 -13.34 -13.46 12.01
C ARG A 71 -14.63 -14.29 11.92
N ALA A 72 -14.71 -15.26 11.01
CA ALA A 72 -15.84 -16.17 10.91
C ALA A 72 -15.97 -17.10 12.12
N ASP A 73 -14.84 -17.62 12.63
CA ASP A 73 -14.80 -18.50 13.81
C ASP A 73 -15.16 -17.79 15.14
N GLN A 74 -15.29 -16.46 15.12
CA GLN A 74 -15.66 -15.63 16.28
C GLN A 74 -17.17 -15.36 16.39
N PHE A 75 -17.97 -15.85 15.42
CA PHE A 75 -19.43 -15.77 15.39
C PHE A 75 -20.04 -17.17 15.27
#